data_AF-A0A2H5VFU9-F1
#
_entry.id   AF-A0A2H5VFU9-F1
#
_cell.length_a   1.000
_cell.length_b   1.000
_cell.length_c   1.000
_cell.angle_alpha   90.00
_cell.angle_beta   90.00
_cell.angle_gamma   90.00
#
_symmetry.space_group_name_H-M   'P 1'
#
loop_
_entity.id
_entity.type
_entity.pdbx_description
1 polymer ?
#
loop_
_entity_poly.entity_id
_entity_poly.type
_entity_poly.pdbx_seq_one_letter_code
_entity_poly.pdbx_strand_id
1 'polypeptide(L)'
;MKYLVIYDISEDNLRNYVAEKLKDYGLKRIQKSAFIGDLERFRLNSLIIELRKIIMDDNVKIFPLCSADYKGMISIGKEFEEGKEKTIVI
;
A
#
# COMPACT_ATOMS: atom_id res chain seq x y z
N MET A 1 -3.20 14.99 2.07
CA MET A 1 -4.42 14.23 2.43
C MET A 1 -4.01 12.79 2.56
N LYS A 2 -4.58 12.05 3.51
CA LYS A 2 -4.21 10.65 3.72
C LYS A 2 -4.95 9.78 2.72
N TYR A 3 -4.27 8.76 2.20
CA TYR A 3 -4.86 7.77 1.31
C TYR A 3 -4.55 6.37 1.80
N LEU A 4 -5.56 5.51 1.76
CA LEU A 4 -5.44 4.07 1.90
C LEU A 4 -5.42 3.45 0.51
N VAL A 5 -4.37 2.69 0.22
CA VAL A 5 -4.23 1.91 -1.01
C VAL A 5 -4.37 0.44 -0.65
N ILE A 6 -5.35 -0.24 -1.24
CA ILE A 6 -5.55 -1.68 -1.10
C ILE A 6 -5.41 -2.30 -2.48
N TYR A 7 -4.75 -3.43 -2.57
CA TYR A 7 -4.64 -4.17 -3.82
C TYR A 7 -4.94 -5.65 -3.65
N ASP A 8 -5.38 -6.27 -4.73
CA ASP A 8 -5.48 -7.71 -4.89
C ASP A 8 -4.73 -8.06 -6.16
N ILE A 9 -3.49 -8.53 -5.98
CA ILE A 9 -2.52 -8.80 -7.05
C ILE A 9 -2.02 -10.23 -6.89
N SER A 10 -2.34 -11.05 -7.88
CA SER A 10 -2.08 -12.49 -7.86
C SER A 10 -0.58 -12.77 -8.00
N GLU A 11 0.05 -12.15 -9.00
CA GLU A 11 1.45 -12.40 -9.34
C GLU A 11 2.43 -11.77 -8.34
N ASP A 12 3.31 -12.61 -7.78
CA ASP A 12 4.25 -12.21 -6.73
C ASP A 12 5.21 -11.10 -7.18
N ASN A 13 5.70 -11.19 -8.40
CA ASN A 13 6.62 -10.18 -8.97
C ASN A 13 5.94 -8.83 -9.12
N LEU A 14 4.72 -8.79 -9.66
CA LEU A 14 3.93 -7.57 -9.81
C LEU A 14 3.58 -6.98 -8.44
N ARG A 15 3.18 -7.83 -7.50
CA ARG A 15 2.83 -7.42 -6.13
C ARG A 15 4.01 -6.78 -5.41
N ASN A 16 5.20 -7.37 -5.54
CA ASN A 16 6.42 -6.82 -4.96
C ASN A 16 6.81 -5.49 -5.62
N TYR A 17 6.71 -5.41 -6.95
CA TYR A 17 6.98 -4.17 -7.68
C TYR A 17 6.03 -3.03 -7.25
N VAL A 18 4.73 -3.31 -7.14
CA VAL A 18 3.73 -2.34 -6.67
C VAL A 18 4.01 -1.94 -5.23
N ALA A 19 4.36 -2.88 -4.36
CA ALA A 19 4.72 -2.57 -2.97
C ALA A 19 5.90 -1.60 -2.88
N GLU A 20 6.97 -1.82 -3.66
CA GLU A 20 8.12 -0.90 -3.69
C GLU A 20 7.75 0.46 -4.30
N LYS A 21 6.94 0.50 -5.35
CA LYS A 21 6.42 1.76 -5.89
C LYS A 21 5.63 2.55 -4.85
N LEU A 22 4.77 1.92 -4.08
CA LEU A 22 4.01 2.60 -3.03
C LEU A 22 4.93 3.18 -1.93
N LYS A 23 6.04 2.50 -1.61
CA LYS A 23 7.08 3.01 -0.70
C LYS A 23 7.82 4.21 -1.28
N ASP A 24 8.19 4.19 -2.57
CA ASP A 24 8.84 5.31 -3.26
C ASP A 24 7.99 6.59 -3.20
N TYR A 25 6.67 6.44 -3.17
CA TYR A 25 5.70 7.53 -3.00
C TYR A 25 5.53 7.98 -1.54
N GLY A 26 6.21 7.35 -0.59
CA GLY A 26 6.18 7.66 0.84
C GLY A 26 5.01 7.02 1.59
N LEU A 27 4.33 6.04 1.00
CA LEU A 27 3.28 5.29 1.69
C LEU A 27 3.90 4.21 2.57
N LYS A 28 3.35 4.05 3.78
CA LYS A 28 3.75 3.02 4.73
C LYS A 28 2.92 1.76 4.52
N ARG A 29 3.57 0.60 4.46
CA ARG A 29 2.88 -0.69 4.40
C ARG A 29 2.26 -1.02 5.74
N ILE A 30 0.97 -1.37 5.74
CA ILE A 30 0.21 -1.72 6.96
C ILE A 30 -0.39 -3.12 6.92
N GLN A 31 -0.46 -3.76 5.75
CA GLN A 31 -0.78 -5.17 5.57
C GLN A 31 -0.05 -5.73 4.34
N LYS A 32 -0.11 -7.06 4.13
CA LYS A 32 0.45 -7.70 2.92
C LYS A 32 -0.01 -7.01 1.63
N SER A 33 -1.26 -6.55 1.60
CA SER A 33 -1.82 -5.89 0.43
C SER A 33 -2.46 -4.53 0.69
N ALA A 34 -1.96 -3.80 1.70
CA ALA A 34 -2.44 -2.47 2.00
C ALA A 34 -1.34 -1.50 2.46
N PHE A 35 -1.47 -0.25 2.01
CA PHE A 35 -0.57 0.86 2.28
C PHE A 35 -1.35 2.11 2.70
N ILE A 36 -0.75 2.96 3.52
CA ILE A 36 -1.34 4.22 3.94
C ILE A 36 -0.31 5.33 4.03
N GLY A 37 -0.69 6.55 3.68
CA GLY A 37 0.22 7.69 3.77
C GLY A 37 -0.40 8.98 3.28
N ASP A 38 0.31 10.08 3.53
CA ASP A 38 -0.10 11.40 3.05
C ASP A 38 0.47 11.65 1.66
N LEU A 39 -0.40 12.02 0.73
CA LEU A 39 -0.01 12.46 -0.61
C LEU A 39 -0.59 13.82 -0.93
N GLU A 40 0.21 14.60 -1.65
CA GLU A 40 -0.25 15.77 -2.39
C GLU A 40 -0.98 15.33 -3.66
N ARG A 41 -1.92 16.16 -4.13
CA ARG A 41 -2.79 15.81 -5.26
C ARG A 41 -2.03 15.46 -6.53
N PHE A 42 -0.94 16.17 -6.83
CA PHE A 42 -0.13 15.87 -8.02
C PHE A 42 0.62 14.54 -7.86
N ARG A 43 1.14 14.22 -6.67
CA ARG A 43 1.79 12.93 -6.41
C ARG A 43 0.80 11.77 -6.54
N LEU A 44 -0.42 11.94 -6.04
CA LEU A 44 -1.48 10.94 -6.26
C LEU A 44 -1.74 10.72 -7.75
N ASN A 45 -1.87 11.80 -8.54
CA ASN A 45 -2.12 11.67 -9.97
C ASN A 45 -0.99 10.93 -10.69
N SER A 46 0.27 11.23 -10.36
CA SER A 46 1.42 10.50 -10.90
C SER A 46 1.38 9.01 -10.54
N LEU A 47 1.08 8.69 -9.27
CA LEU A 47 0.93 7.32 -8.81
C LEU A 47 -0.16 6.58 -9.60
N ILE A 48 -1.33 7.20 -9.80
CA ILE A 48 -2.43 6.60 -10.56
C ILE A 48 -2.00 6.32 -12.01
N ILE A 49 -1.28 7.24 -12.66
CA ILE A 49 -0.80 7.06 -14.03
C ILE A 49 0.18 5.88 -14.10
N GLU A 50 1.11 5.76 -13.15
CA GLU A 50 2.04 4.63 -13.10
C GLU A 50 1.33 3.31 -12.85
N LEU A 51 0.42 3.24 -11.88
CA LEU A 51 -0.34 2.03 -11.56
C LEU A 51 -1.18 1.57 -12.76
N ARG A 52 -1.80 2.49 -13.50
CA ARG A 52 -2.56 2.16 -14.72
C ARG A 52 -1.73 1.57 -15.85
N LYS A 53 -0.41 1.78 -15.86
CA LYS A 53 0.49 1.21 -16.88
C LYS A 53 0.90 -0.23 -16.57
N ILE A 54 0.83 -0.63 -15.30
CA ILE A 54 1.36 -1.91 -14.82
C ILE A 54 0.26 -2.89 -14.37
N ILE A 55 -0.89 -2.38 -13.95
CA ILE A 55 -2.03 -3.19 -13.52
C ILE A 55 -2.97 -3.38 -14.72
N MET A 56 -3.10 -4.63 -15.17
CA MET A 56 -3.96 -5.00 -16.29
C MET A 56 -5.23 -5.71 -15.81
N ASP A 57 -5.08 -6.87 -15.16
CA ASP A 57 -6.21 -7.74 -14.77
C ASP A 57 -6.44 -7.77 -13.25
N ASP A 58 -5.47 -7.33 -12.47
CA ASP A 58 -5.54 -7.25 -11.01
C ASP A 58 -6.24 -5.96 -10.53
N ASN A 59 -6.52 -5.87 -9.24
CA ASN A 59 -7.29 -4.75 -8.69
C ASN A 59 -6.47 -3.89 -7.72
N VAL A 60 -6.53 -2.57 -7.89
CA VAL A 60 -6.03 -1.59 -6.92
C VAL A 60 -7.12 -0.56 -6.63
N LYS A 61 -7.40 -0.33 -5.35
CA LYS A 61 -8.34 0.68 -4.85
C LYS A 61 -7.59 1.72 -4.04
N ILE A 62 -7.93 2.99 -4.24
CA ILE A 62 -7.34 4.11 -3.51
C ILE A 62 -8.47 4.91 -2.87
N PHE A 63 -8.44 5.02 -1.55
CA PHE A 63 -9.45 5.70 -0.76
C PHE A 63 -8.85 6.94 -0.09
N PRO A 64 -9.43 8.14 -0.27
CA PRO A 64 -9.09 9.27 0.58
C PRO A 64 -9.59 8.98 2.00
N LEU A 65 -8.78 9.31 3.00
CA LEU A 65 -9.14 9.21 4.40
C LEU A 65 -9.03 10.58 5.04
N CYS A 66 -10.06 10.97 5.79
CA CYS A 66 -9.92 12.08 6.71
C CYS A 66 -9.24 11.63 8.01
N SER A 67 -8.80 12.59 8.82
CA SER A 67 -8.12 12.30 10.08
C SER A 67 -8.99 11.52 11.07
N ALA A 68 -10.31 11.71 11.03
CA ALA A 68 -11.25 10.99 11.90
C ALA A 68 -11.35 9.52 11.48
N ASP A 69 -11.53 9.24 10.17
CA ASP A 69 -11.61 7.87 9.64
C ASP A 69 -10.34 7.07 9.95
N TYR A 70 -9.17 7.71 9.80
CA TYR A 70 -7.89 7.05 10.11
C TYR A 70 -7.75 6.71 11.59
N LYS A 71 -8.16 7.61 12.49
CA LYS A 71 -8.14 7.35 13.95
C LYS A 71 -9.14 6.28 14.37
N GLY A 72 -10.24 6.13 13.63
CA GLY A 72 -11.25 5.11 13.86
C GLY A 72 -10.89 3.73 13.30
N MET A 73 -9.70 3.56 12.71
CA MET A 73 -9.27 2.27 12.16
C MET A 73 -9.16 1.21 13.26
N ILE A 74 -9.84 0.08 13.07
CA ILE A 74 -9.79 -1.08 13.96
C ILE A 74 -8.97 -2.17 13.28
N SER A 75 -7.93 -2.65 13.96
CA SER A 75 -7.12 -3.80 13.55
C SER A 75 -7.47 -5.01 14.41
N ILE A 76 -7.62 -6.18 13.79
CA ILE A 76 -7.90 -7.44 14.46
C ILE A 76 -6.85 -8.47 14.02
N GLY A 77 -6.19 -9.10 14.99
CA GLY A 77 -5.18 -10.12 14.75
C GLY A 77 -3.76 -9.59 14.90
N LYS A 78 -2.81 -10.19 14.18
CA LYS A 78 -1.39 -9.84 14.28
C LYS A 78 -1.11 -8.57 13.48
N GLU A 79 -0.47 -7.60 14.12
CA GLU A 79 0.03 -6.40 13.47
C GLU A 79 1.07 -6.73 12.38
N PHE A 80 1.04 -5.97 11.30
CA PHE A 80 1.98 -6.13 10.20
C PHE A 80 3.34 -5.55 10.59
N GLU A 81 4.36 -6.41 10.62
CA GLU A 81 5.74 -6.02 10.83
C GLU A 81 6.48 -6.07 9.50
N GLU A 82 6.88 -4.91 8.99
CA GLU A 82 7.73 -4.82 7.81
C GLU A 82 9.18 -5.17 8.21
N GLY A 83 9.75 -6.23 7.64
CA GLY A 83 11.18 -6.53 7.77
C GLY A 83 11.62 -7.53 8.85
N LYS A 84 10.76 -8.43 9.35
CA LYS A 84 11.30 -9.66 9.97
C LYS A 84 11.77 -10.62 8.88
N GLU A 85 13.00 -10.42 8.41
CA GLU A 85 13.79 -11.56 7.93
C GLU A 85 13.70 -12.64 9.01
N LYS A 86 13.34 -13.87 8.62
CA LYS A 86 13.54 -15.01 9.50
C LYS A 86 15.04 -15.13 9.69
N THR A 87 15.58 -14.57 10.78
CA THR A 87 16.88 -15.01 11.27
C THR A 87 16.73 -16.48 11.61
N ILE A 88 17.12 -17.35 10.68
CA ILE A 88 17.37 -18.75 10.98
C ILE A 88 18.61 -18.70 11.87
N VAL A 89 18.41 -18.76 13.18
CA VAL A 89 19.50 -19.08 14.10
C VAL A 89 19.79 -20.56 13.86
N ILE A 90 20.90 -20.82 13.16
CA ILE A 90 21.48 -22.16 13.01
C ILE A 90 22.25 -22.48 14.30
#